data_AF-A0A9E1IPY0-F1
#
_entry.id   AF-A0A9E1IPY0-F1
#
_cell.length_a   1.000
_cell.length_b   1.000
_cell.length_c   1.000
_cell.angle_alpha   90.00
_cell.angle_beta   90.00
_cell.angle_gamma   90.00
#
_symmetry.space_group_name_H-M   'P 1'
#
loop_
_entity.id
_entity.type
_entity.pdbx_description
1 polymer ?
#
loop_
_entity_poly.entity_id
_entity_poly.type
_entity_poly.pdbx_seq_one_letter_code
_entity_poly.pdbx_strand_id
1 'polypeptide(L)'
;MPLGEHIDQQHPLPGSKRVFKLDQPPQGSIYLFPSPKTGKPFNSVYQAWNNARIAAGLANVRMHDLRHTFASALVNSGRSLFEVQQLLGHSDIHVTQHYAHLSHDSLKSAADCAGDLLN
;
A
#
# COMPACT_ATOMS: atom_id res chain seq x y z
N MET A 1 -9.48 -33.14 -18.10
CA MET A 1 -8.44 -32.58 -17.21
C MET A 1 -8.76 -31.11 -17.02
N PRO A 2 -9.40 -30.68 -15.92
CA PRO A 2 -9.69 -29.27 -15.70
C PRO A 2 -8.53 -28.60 -14.95
N LEU A 3 -8.16 -27.41 -15.42
CA LEU A 3 -7.11 -26.55 -14.89
C LEU A 3 -7.62 -25.78 -13.67
N GLY A 4 -6.66 -25.48 -12.79
CA GLY A 4 -6.83 -24.95 -11.44
C GLY A 4 -7.76 -23.74 -11.31
N GLU A 5 -8.53 -23.80 -10.23
CA GLU A 5 -9.26 -22.73 -9.57
C GLU A 5 -8.30 -21.57 -9.28
N HIS A 6 -8.47 -20.45 -9.99
CA HIS A 6 -7.82 -19.18 -9.63
C HIS A 6 -8.53 -18.60 -8.41
N ILE A 7 -7.89 -18.73 -7.25
CA ILE A 7 -8.33 -18.15 -5.99
C ILE A 7 -8.08 -16.63 -6.05
N ASP A 8 -9.10 -15.86 -6.38
CA ASP A 8 -9.14 -14.40 -6.21
C ASP A 8 -9.15 -14.07 -4.71
N GLN A 9 -7.98 -13.99 -4.08
CA GLN A 9 -7.87 -13.48 -2.71
C GLN A 9 -7.97 -11.94 -2.73
N GLN A 10 -9.21 -11.45 -2.72
CA GLN A 10 -9.51 -10.07 -2.32
C GLN A 10 -9.14 -9.92 -0.83
N HIS A 11 -8.01 -9.28 -0.53
CA HIS A 11 -7.71 -8.83 0.83
C HIS A 11 -8.24 -7.39 0.97
N PRO A 12 -9.39 -7.17 1.64
CA PRO A 12 -9.94 -5.83 1.81
C PRO A 12 -9.08 -5.02 2.76
N LEU A 13 -8.63 -3.84 2.32
CA LEU A 13 -8.02 -2.84 3.21
C LEU A 13 -9.13 -2.22 4.09
N PRO A 14 -9.06 -2.31 5.42
CA PRO A 14 -10.07 -1.72 6.30
C PRO A 14 -9.99 -0.18 6.25
N GLY A 15 -11.10 0.49 5.91
CA GLY A 15 -11.30 1.93 6.16
C GLY A 15 -11.61 2.86 4.97
N SER A 16 -11.65 2.37 3.73
CA SER A 16 -11.90 3.24 2.56
C SER A 16 -13.39 3.61 2.38
N LYS A 17 -13.78 4.83 2.79
CA LYS A 17 -15.15 5.38 2.65
C LYS A 17 -15.65 5.58 1.21
N ARG A 18 -14.82 5.31 0.19
CA ARG A 18 -15.23 5.16 -1.21
C ARG A 18 -14.60 3.89 -1.77
N VAL A 19 -15.38 2.81 -1.77
CA VAL A 19 -15.08 1.65 -2.59
C VAL A 19 -15.52 2.00 -4.00
N PHE A 20 -14.59 2.43 -4.86
CA PHE A 20 -14.83 2.32 -6.28
C PHE A 20 -14.98 0.82 -6.55
N LYS A 21 -16.13 0.41 -7.10
CA LYS A 21 -16.31 -0.92 -7.65
C LYS A 21 -15.31 -1.07 -8.79
N LEU A 22 -14.12 -1.55 -8.46
CA LEU A 22 -12.97 -1.78 -9.35
C LEU A 22 -13.09 -3.12 -10.07
N ASP A 23 -14.18 -3.84 -9.84
CA ASP A 23 -14.51 -5.15 -10.39
C ASP A 23 -15.01 -5.08 -11.84
N GLN A 24 -15.27 -3.88 -12.36
CA GLN A 24 -15.75 -3.67 -13.72
C GLN A 24 -15.04 -2.46 -14.34
N PRO A 25 -14.34 -2.61 -15.48
CA PRO A 25 -13.82 -1.47 -16.19
C PRO A 25 -14.98 -0.59 -16.70
N PRO A 26 -14.83 0.74 -16.70
CA PRO A 26 -15.89 1.63 -17.20
C PRO A 26 -16.20 1.35 -18.68
N GLN A 27 -17.48 1.11 -18.97
CA GLN A 27 -18.08 1.15 -20.31
C GLN A 27 -17.27 0.44 -21.42
N GLY A 28 -17.04 -0.87 -21.27
CA GLY A 28 -16.41 -1.68 -22.31
C GLY A 28 -14.93 -1.38 -22.57
N SER A 29 -14.28 -0.60 -21.70
CA SER A 29 -12.83 -0.42 -21.72
C SER A 29 -12.11 -1.68 -21.25
N ILE A 30 -10.92 -1.94 -21.80
CA ILE A 30 -9.99 -2.95 -21.27
C ILE A 30 -9.22 -2.45 -20.03
N TYR A 31 -9.30 -1.14 -19.74
CA TYR A 31 -8.57 -0.50 -18.66
C TYR A 31 -9.48 -0.16 -17.49
N LEU A 32 -8.96 -0.34 -16.28
CA LEU A 32 -9.68 -0.02 -15.06
C LEU A 32 -9.78 1.48 -14.79
N PHE A 33 -8.79 2.24 -15.23
CA PHE A 33 -8.73 3.70 -15.15
C PHE A 33 -8.52 4.31 -16.54
N PRO A 34 -9.54 4.30 -17.42
CA PRO A 34 -9.45 4.95 -18.71
C PRO A 34 -9.57 6.47 -18.56
N SER A 35 -8.82 7.21 -19.35
CA SER A 35 -9.01 8.65 -19.49
C SER A 35 -10.40 8.92 -20.10
N PRO A 36 -11.26 9.75 -19.46
CA PRO A 36 -12.60 10.04 -19.97
C PRO A 36 -12.62 10.66 -21.38
N LYS A 37 -11.51 11.30 -21.79
CA LYS A 37 -11.40 11.99 -23.08
C LYS A 37 -10.88 11.10 -24.21
N THR A 38 -10.08 10.08 -23.89
CA THR A 38 -9.36 9.29 -24.91
C THR A 38 -9.60 7.79 -24.83
N GLY A 39 -10.22 7.30 -23.75
CA GLY A 39 -10.42 5.86 -23.50
C GLY A 39 -9.12 5.06 -23.28
N LYS A 40 -7.96 5.72 -23.34
CA LYS A 40 -6.62 5.17 -23.16
C LYS A 40 -6.19 5.25 -21.69
N PRO A 41 -5.20 4.46 -21.26
CA PRO A 41 -4.67 4.57 -19.90
C PRO A 41 -4.06 5.96 -19.69
N PHE A 42 -4.13 6.44 -18.44
CA PHE A 42 -3.45 7.67 -18.06
C PHE A 42 -1.94 7.53 -18.28
N ASN A 43 -1.36 8.52 -18.96
CA ASN A 43 0.09 8.63 -19.15
C ASN A 43 0.81 9.14 -17.90
N SER A 44 0.09 9.83 -17.01
CA SER A 44 0.63 10.35 -15.76
C SER A 44 -0.45 10.36 -14.68
N VAL A 45 -0.09 9.84 -13.52
CA VAL A 45 -0.88 9.90 -12.28
C VAL A 45 -0.63 11.19 -11.49
N TYR A 46 0.35 12.01 -11.91
CA TYR A 46 0.76 13.21 -11.18
C TYR A 46 -0.36 14.24 -11.03
N GLN A 47 -1.15 14.48 -12.09
CA GLN A 47 -2.25 15.45 -12.02
C GLN A 47 -3.34 15.02 -11.04
N ALA A 48 -3.72 13.74 -11.08
CA ALA A 48 -4.68 13.19 -10.13
C ALA A 48 -4.17 13.29 -8.69
N TRP A 49 -2.88 12.96 -8.47
CA TRP A 49 -2.23 13.12 -7.18
C TRP A 49 -2.19 14.58 -6.71
N ASN A 50 -1.77 15.52 -7.56
CA ASN A 50 -1.64 16.92 -7.19
C ASN A 50 -3.00 17.51 -6.79
N ASN A 51 -4.06 17.18 -7.52
CA ASN A 51 -5.41 17.61 -7.19
C ASN A 51 -5.87 17.04 -5.84
N ALA A 52 -5.65 15.74 -5.60
CA ALA A 52 -5.97 15.11 -4.32
C ALA A 52 -5.18 15.72 -3.16
N ARG A 53 -3.88 15.98 -3.38
CA ARG A 53 -2.97 16.60 -2.41
C ARG A 53 -3.40 18.02 -2.04
N ILE A 54 -3.78 18.84 -3.02
CA ILE A 54 -4.29 20.20 -2.79
C ILE A 54 -5.62 20.14 -2.03
N ALA A 55 -6.55 19.27 -2.44
CA ALA A 55 -7.83 19.10 -1.76
C ALA A 55 -7.68 18.62 -0.31
N ALA A 56 -6.63 17.83 -0.02
CA ALA A 56 -6.29 17.38 1.32
C ALA A 56 -5.48 18.40 2.14
N GLY A 57 -5.07 19.54 1.56
CA GLY A 57 -4.27 20.56 2.25
C GLY A 57 -2.82 20.15 2.53
N LEU A 58 -2.26 19.22 1.77
CA LEU A 58 -0.92 18.65 2.03
C LEU A 58 0.15 19.28 1.13
N ALA A 59 0.89 20.29 1.59
CA ALA A 59 1.80 21.05 0.71
C ALA A 59 3.01 20.24 0.17
N ASN A 60 3.60 19.36 0.97
CA ASN A 60 4.92 18.76 0.67
C ASN A 60 4.93 17.23 0.60
N VAL A 61 3.77 16.59 0.42
CA VAL A 61 3.67 15.13 0.33
C VAL A 61 3.82 14.66 -1.12
N ARG A 62 4.72 13.70 -1.32
CA ARG A 62 4.95 12.99 -2.59
C ARG A 62 4.21 11.65 -2.57
N MET A 63 3.91 11.10 -3.75
CA MET A 63 3.27 9.78 -3.82
C MET A 63 4.12 8.66 -3.19
N HIS A 64 5.46 8.77 -3.27
CA HIS A 64 6.35 7.80 -2.64
C HIS A 64 6.23 7.83 -1.11
N ASP A 65 5.91 8.97 -0.51
CA ASP A 65 5.74 9.09 0.94
C ASP A 65 4.55 8.27 1.45
N LEU A 66 3.50 8.10 0.62
CA LEU A 66 2.41 7.17 0.93
C LEU A 66 2.89 5.73 1.02
N ARG A 67 3.74 5.33 0.08
CA ARG A 67 4.34 3.99 0.06
C ARG A 67 5.25 3.77 1.26
N HIS A 68 6.05 4.78 1.62
CA HIS A 68 6.88 4.76 2.82
C HIS A 68 6.03 4.66 4.09
N THR A 69 4.97 5.44 4.20
CA THR A 69 4.06 5.43 5.36
C THR A 69 3.40 4.06 5.53
N PHE A 70 2.93 3.45 4.43
CA PHE A 70 2.34 2.11 4.47
C PHE A 70 3.35 1.04 4.94
N ALA A 71 4.58 1.10 4.41
CA ALA A 71 5.65 0.18 4.81
C ALA A 71 6.01 0.34 6.30
N SER A 72 6.22 1.57 6.76
CA SER A 72 6.51 1.87 8.17
C SER A 72 5.38 1.41 9.10
N ALA A 73 4.12 1.61 8.71
CA ALA A 73 2.97 1.17 9.50
C ALA A 73 2.94 -0.37 9.66
N LEU A 74 3.23 -1.11 8.58
CA LEU A 74 3.27 -2.57 8.65
C LEU A 74 4.43 -3.07 9.52
N VAL A 75 5.62 -2.49 9.38
CA VAL A 75 6.78 -2.88 10.20
C VAL A 75 6.54 -2.58 11.68
N ASN A 76 5.99 -1.40 11.99
CA ASN A 76 5.63 -1.03 13.37
C ASN A 76 4.53 -1.91 13.96
N SER A 77 3.68 -2.51 13.12
CA SER A 77 2.69 -3.50 13.55
C SER A 77 3.28 -4.91 13.81
N GLY A 78 4.61 -5.05 13.71
CA GLY A 78 5.33 -6.29 13.97
C GLY A 78 5.36 -7.27 12.78
N ARG A 79 5.04 -6.82 11.57
CA ARG A 79 5.13 -7.65 10.36
C ARG A 79 6.57 -7.79 9.90
N SER A 80 6.91 -8.97 9.40
CA SER A 80 8.25 -9.23 8.88
C SER A 80 8.53 -8.40 7.62
N LEU A 81 9.80 -8.06 7.40
CA LEU A 81 10.22 -7.35 6.19
C LEU A 81 9.86 -8.13 4.91
N PHE A 82 9.81 -9.45 4.98
CA PHE A 82 9.40 -10.31 3.87
C PHE A 82 7.91 -10.12 3.53
N GLU A 83 7.02 -10.12 4.54
CA GLU A 83 5.60 -9.83 4.34
C GLU A 83 5.39 -8.42 3.75
N VAL A 84 6.12 -7.44 4.27
CA VAL A 84 6.06 -6.05 3.81
C VAL A 84 6.52 -5.93 2.35
N GLN A 85 7.60 -6.62 1.97
CA GLN A 85 8.08 -6.67 0.59
C GLN A 85 7.03 -7.23 -0.37
N GLN A 86 6.41 -8.35 0.00
CA GLN A 86 5.37 -9.02 -0.79
C GLN A 86 4.14 -8.11 -0.96
N LEU A 87 3.70 -7.45 0.12
CA LEU A 87 2.54 -6.54 0.10
C LEU A 87 2.80 -5.27 -0.74
N LEU A 88 4.04 -4.78 -0.78
CA LEU A 88 4.43 -3.62 -1.58
C LEU A 88 4.74 -3.97 -3.04
N GLY A 89 4.85 -5.25 -3.37
CA GLY A 89 5.26 -5.73 -4.69
C GLY A 89 6.66 -5.27 -5.08
N HIS A 90 7.56 -5.12 -4.11
CA HIS A 90 8.94 -4.72 -4.38
C HIS A 90 9.73 -5.90 -4.94
N SER A 91 10.14 -5.78 -6.21
CA SER A 91 11.04 -6.73 -6.86
C SER A 91 12.42 -6.77 -6.17
N ASP A 92 12.81 -5.69 -5.50
CA ASP A 92 14.10 -5.53 -4.83
C ASP A 92 13.92 -5.35 -3.31
N ILE A 93 14.58 -6.22 -2.54
CA ILE A 93 14.56 -6.23 -1.08
C ILE A 93 15.33 -5.05 -0.47
N HIS A 94 16.27 -4.45 -1.21
CA HIS A 94 17.08 -3.32 -0.72
C HIS A 94 16.22 -2.11 -0.35
N VAL A 95 15.11 -1.89 -1.05
CA VAL A 95 14.15 -0.82 -0.73
C VAL A 95 13.43 -1.10 0.60
N THR A 96 13.21 -2.37 0.92
CA THR A 96 12.54 -2.80 2.15
C THR A 96 13.50 -2.89 3.34
N GLN A 97 14.79 -3.15 3.10
CA GLN A 97 15.84 -3.10 4.13
C GLN A 97 15.94 -1.72 4.80
N HIS A 98 15.54 -0.65 4.11
CA HIS A 98 15.42 0.68 4.70
C HIS A 98 14.57 0.69 5.98
N TYR A 99 13.57 -0.18 6.11
CA TYR A 99 12.68 -0.25 7.28
C TYR A 99 13.14 -1.23 8.38
N ALA A 100 14.27 -1.92 8.19
CA ALA A 100 14.72 -2.96 9.14
C ALA A 100 14.97 -2.41 10.55
N HIS A 101 15.37 -1.15 10.66
CA HIS A 101 15.60 -0.48 11.95
C HIS A 101 14.30 -0.32 12.76
N LEU A 102 13.17 0.01 12.10
CA LEU A 102 11.87 0.15 12.77
C LEU A 102 11.43 -1.15 13.45
N SER A 103 11.71 -2.29 12.80
CA SER A 103 11.41 -3.60 13.37
C SER A 103 12.18 -3.88 14.66
N HIS A 104 13.43 -3.42 14.75
CA HIS A 104 14.26 -3.60 15.95
C HIS A 104 13.75 -2.73 17.10
N ASP A 105 13.36 -1.49 16.82
CA ASP A 105 12.79 -0.58 17.83
C ASP A 105 11.46 -1.10 18.37
N SER A 106 10.58 -1.64 17.51
CA SER A 106 9.34 -2.29 17.95
C SER A 106 9.59 -3.52 18.84
N LEU A 107 10.59 -4.35 18.49
CA LEU A 107 10.97 -5.53 19.28
C LEU A 107 11.51 -5.14 20.66
N LYS A 108 12.33 -4.08 20.71
CA LYS A 108 12.88 -3.55 21.96
C LYS A 108 11.76 -3.00 22.86
N SER A 109 10.87 -2.18 22.30
CA SER A 109 9.71 -1.66 23.04
C SER A 109 8.81 -2.76 23.58
N ALA A 110 8.60 -3.85 22.84
CA ALA A 110 7.84 -5.01 23.30
C ALA A 110 8.56 -5.75 24.45
N ALA A 111 9.89 -5.89 24.37
CA ALA A 111 10.68 -6.50 25.43
C ALA A 111 10.71 -5.65 26.72
N ASP A 112 10.82 -4.33 26.58
CA ASP A 112 10.77 -3.39 27.72
C ASP A 112 9.41 -3.47 28.43
N CYS A 113 8.30 -3.46 27.67
CA CYS A 113 6.95 -3.62 28.21
C CYS A 113 6.76 -4.96 28.96
N ALA A 114 7.33 -6.05 28.44
CA ALA A 114 7.32 -7.34 29.14
C ALA A 114 8.15 -7.32 30.44
N GLY A 115 9.26 -6.57 30.46
CA GLY A 115 10.06 -6.36 31.66
C GLY A 115 9.32 -5.57 32.74
N ASP A 116 8.56 -4.55 32.35
CA ASP A 116 7.75 -3.74 33.27
C ASP A 116 6.58 -4.51 33.89
N LEU A 117 6.03 -5.52 33.20
CA LEU A 117 4.96 -6.38 33.71
C LEU A 117 5.44 -7.44 34.71
N LEU A 118 6.75 -7.70 34.77
CA LEU A 118 7.35 -8.75 35.60
C LEU A 118 8.02 -8.20 36.88
N ASN A 119 7.99 -6.88 37.10
CA ASN A 119 8.42 -6.18 38.32
C ASN A 119 7.22 -5.65 39.12
#